data_AF-A0A2M6ZLK0-F1
#
_entry.id   AF-A0A2M6ZLK0-F1
#
_cell.length_a   1.000
_cell.length_b   1.000
_cell.length_c   1.000
_cell.angle_alpha   90.00
_cell.angle_beta   90.00
_cell.angle_gamma   90.00
#
_symmetry.space_group_name_H-M   'P 1'
#
loop_
_entity.id
_entity.type
_entity.pdbx_description
1 polymer ?
#
loop_
_entity_poly.entity_id
_entity_poly.type
_entity_poly.pdbx_seq_one_letter_code
_entity_poly.pdbx_strand_id
1 'polypeptide(L)'
;MKSPIFRRLFLFLAIMGPGIITSNVDNDAGGITTYSVAGAILGYKILWVFLPMIVALVVIQEMCTRMGAVTGKGLADLIRERFGVRITFYAMVGLLLGNLGNIMSEFAGVAASMELFGVSKYLSLPLAALFIWWL
;
A
#
# COMPACT_ATOMS: atom_id res chain seq x y z
N MET A 1 -30.06 -1.98 27.29
CA MET A 1 -30.28 -1.62 25.87
C MET A 1 -29.01 -1.00 25.29
N LYS A 2 -28.08 -1.78 24.72
CA LYS A 2 -26.99 -1.18 23.91
C LYS A 2 -27.63 -0.69 22.61
N SER A 3 -27.52 0.60 22.32
CA SER A 3 -28.18 1.21 21.17
C SER A 3 -27.79 0.47 19.88
N PRO A 4 -28.72 0.28 18.92
CA PRO A 4 -28.43 -0.40 17.66
C PRO A 4 -27.26 0.25 16.89
N ILE A 5 -27.00 1.53 17.16
CA ILE A 5 -25.87 2.32 16.65
C ILE A 5 -24.52 1.80 17.15
N PHE A 6 -24.39 1.49 18.44
CA PHE A 6 -23.12 1.00 19.00
C PHE A 6 -22.71 -0.35 18.38
N ARG A 7 -23.69 -1.22 18.12
CA ARG A 7 -23.45 -2.51 17.45
C ARG A 7 -23.05 -2.34 15.98
N ARG A 8 -23.69 -1.40 15.26
CA ARG A 8 -23.33 -1.08 13.86
C ARG A 8 -21.93 -0.47 13.75
N LEU A 9 -21.57 0.44 14.64
CA LEU A 9 -20.23 1.03 14.68
C LEU A 9 -19.17 -0.03 14.94
N PHE A 10 -19.41 -0.93 15.89
CA PHE A 10 -18.48 -2.01 16.20
C PHE A 10 -18.31 -2.98 15.01
N LEU A 11 -19.40 -3.32 14.32
CA LEU A 11 -19.34 -4.14 13.11
C LEU A 11 -18.58 -3.44 11.97
N PHE A 12 -18.78 -2.13 11.80
CA PHE A 12 -18.05 -1.34 10.82
C PHE A 12 -16.54 -1.38 11.09
N LEU A 13 -16.12 -1.07 12.31
CA LEU A 13 -14.71 -1.14 12.73
C LEU A 13 -14.10 -2.53 12.52
N ALA A 14 -14.87 -3.60 12.73
CA ALA A 14 -14.38 -4.97 12.51
C ALA A 14 -14.11 -5.29 11.02
N ILE A 15 -14.83 -4.65 10.10
CA ILE A 15 -14.72 -4.89 8.65
C ILE A 15 -13.72 -3.92 7.99
N MET A 16 -13.35 -2.82 8.66
CA MET A 16 -12.42 -1.81 8.12
C MET A 16 -10.97 -2.30 7.94
N GLY A 17 -10.59 -3.44 8.54
CA GLY A 17 -9.21 -3.93 8.56
C GLY A 17 -8.50 -3.91 7.21
N PRO A 18 -9.04 -4.55 6.16
CA PRO A 18 -8.43 -4.56 4.83
C PRO A 18 -8.21 -3.16 4.24
N GLY A 19 -9.17 -2.24 4.45
CA GLY A 19 -9.08 -0.86 3.96
C GLY A 19 -8.02 -0.03 4.69
N ILE A 20 -7.82 -0.27 5.98
CA ILE A 20 -6.74 0.38 6.75
C ILE A 20 -5.38 -0.14 6.26
N ILE A 21 -5.26 -1.45 6.02
CA ILE A 21 -4.01 -2.05 5.51
C ILE A 21 -3.67 -1.45 4.14
N THR A 22 -4.60 -1.46 3.18
CA THR A 22 -4.34 -0.87 1.85
C THR A 22 -4.05 0.62 1.91
N SER A 23 -4.74 1.38 2.77
CA SER A 23 -4.46 2.81 2.94
C SER A 23 -3.07 3.10 3.51
N ASN A 24 -2.50 2.20 4.33
CA ASN A 24 -1.12 2.37 4.82
C ASN A 24 -0.09 2.04 3.73
N VAL A 25 -0.39 1.07 2.86
CA VAL A 25 0.49 0.72 1.73
C VAL A 25 0.64 1.88 0.74
N ASP A 26 -0.39 2.70 0.55
CA ASP A 26 -0.31 3.88 -0.33
C ASP A 26 0.49 5.06 0.28
N ASN A 27 0.88 4.97 1.56
CA ASN A 27 1.70 5.98 2.26
C ASN A 27 3.11 5.44 2.57
N ASP A 28 3.69 4.77 1.59
CA ASP A 28 5.01 4.16 1.64
C ASP A 28 6.13 5.22 1.61
N ALA A 29 7.33 4.86 2.09
CA ALA A 29 8.50 5.74 2.12
C ALA A 29 8.87 6.32 0.74
N GLY A 30 8.58 5.57 -0.33
CA GLY A 30 8.80 5.99 -1.71
C GLY A 30 7.84 7.09 -2.13
N GLY A 31 6.55 6.91 -1.82
CA GLY A 31 5.53 7.95 -1.92
C GLY A 31 5.98 9.21 -1.17
N ILE A 32 6.39 9.06 0.09
CA ILE A 32 6.83 10.19 0.94
C ILE A 32 7.93 11.00 0.28
N THR A 33 8.99 10.32 -0.13
CA THR A 33 10.12 10.97 -0.79
C THR A 33 9.68 11.67 -2.07
N THR A 34 8.85 11.02 -2.88
CA THR A 34 8.41 11.56 -4.18
C THR A 34 7.61 12.85 -4.01
N TYR A 35 6.59 12.88 -3.14
CA TYR A 35 5.80 14.08 -2.96
C TYR A 35 6.58 15.19 -2.21
N SER A 36 7.49 14.84 -1.30
CA SER A 36 8.35 15.82 -0.62
C SER A 36 9.32 16.49 -1.60
N VAL A 37 9.98 15.71 -2.46
CA VAL A 37 10.89 16.24 -3.48
C VAL A 37 10.11 17.04 -4.53
N ALA A 38 8.97 16.53 -5.00
CA ALA A 38 8.13 17.25 -5.95
C ALA A 38 7.63 18.58 -5.36
N GLY A 39 7.23 18.60 -4.08
CA GLY A 39 6.83 19.81 -3.37
C GLY A 39 7.98 20.80 -3.17
N ALA A 40 9.19 20.31 -2.89
CA ALA A 40 10.38 21.16 -2.75
C ALA A 40 10.76 21.86 -4.06
N ILE A 41 10.61 21.18 -5.20
CA ILE A 41 10.97 21.70 -6.53
C ILE A 41 9.85 22.56 -7.12
N LEU A 42 8.60 22.09 -7.06
CA LEU A 42 7.46 22.68 -7.77
C LEU A 42 6.58 23.56 -6.87
N GLY A 43 6.82 23.56 -5.55
CA GLY A 43 5.96 24.21 -4.57
C GLY A 43 4.52 23.68 -4.66
N TYR A 44 3.55 24.56 -4.50
CA TYR A 44 2.12 24.21 -4.55
C TYR A 44 1.53 24.10 -5.97
N LYS A 45 2.34 24.25 -7.02
CA LYS A 45 1.85 24.29 -8.41
C LYS A 45 1.18 22.99 -8.86
N ILE A 46 1.55 21.86 -8.26
CA ILE A 46 1.00 20.53 -8.59
C ILE A 46 -0.09 20.06 -7.63
N LEU A 47 -0.47 20.87 -6.63
CA LEU A 47 -1.44 20.44 -5.61
C LEU A 47 -2.81 20.11 -6.20
N TRP A 48 -3.17 20.76 -7.32
CA TRP A 48 -4.43 20.47 -8.02
C TRP A 48 -4.49 19.04 -8.60
N VAL A 49 -3.34 18.41 -8.89
CA VAL A 49 -3.26 17.02 -9.39
C VAL A 49 -3.78 16.02 -8.36
N PHE A 50 -3.76 16.40 -7.07
CA PHE A 50 -4.28 15.57 -5.99
C PHE A 50 -5.77 15.26 -6.15
N LEU A 51 -6.55 16.19 -6.70
CA LEU A 51 -7.99 16.03 -6.90
C LEU A 51 -8.34 14.88 -7.90
N PRO A 52 -7.83 14.86 -9.14
CA PRO A 52 -8.06 13.73 -10.04
C PRO A 52 -7.40 12.44 -9.54
N MET A 53 -6.27 12.52 -8.81
CA MET A 53 -5.64 11.34 -8.20
C MET A 53 -6.57 10.65 -7.20
N ILE A 54 -7.21 11.40 -6.30
CA ILE A 54 -8.15 10.86 -5.32
C ILE A 54 -9.32 10.16 -6.02
N VAL A 55 -9.89 10.78 -7.06
CA VAL A 55 -10.99 10.18 -7.81
C VAL A 55 -10.57 8.86 -8.46
N ALA A 56 -9.41 8.85 -9.12
CA ALA A 56 -8.88 7.63 -9.74
C ALA A 56 -8.63 6.53 -8.70
N LEU A 57 -8.02 6.87 -7.56
CA LEU A 57 -7.72 5.93 -6.49
C LEU A 57 -9.00 5.33 -5.89
N VAL A 58 -10.01 6.16 -5.61
CA VAL A 58 -11.30 5.70 -5.08
C VAL A 58 -11.98 4.73 -6.04
N VAL A 59 -11.98 5.02 -7.34
CA VAL A 59 -12.58 4.14 -8.35
C VAL A 59 -11.83 2.80 -8.40
N ILE A 60 -10.50 2.82 -8.43
CA ILE A 60 -9.70 1.59 -8.48
C ILE A 60 -9.91 0.75 -7.21
N GLN A 61 -9.86 1.37 -6.03
CA GLN A 61 -10.00 0.64 -4.77
C GLN A 61 -11.41 0.10 -4.56
N GLU A 62 -12.44 0.81 -4.98
CA GLU A 62 -13.81 0.31 -4.96
C GLU A 62 -13.96 -0.90 -5.89
N MET A 63 -13.41 -0.85 -7.11
CA MET A 63 -13.42 -1.98 -8.04
C MET A 63 -12.69 -3.20 -7.46
N CYS A 64 -11.49 -3.02 -6.90
CA CYS A 64 -10.71 -4.08 -6.26
C CYS A 64 -11.46 -4.72 -5.09
N THR A 65 -12.01 -3.89 -4.21
CA THR A 65 -12.78 -4.35 -3.05
C THR A 65 -14.04 -5.10 -3.48
N ARG A 66 -14.77 -4.58 -4.46
CA ARG A 66 -15.98 -5.22 -4.99
C ARG A 66 -15.67 -6.58 -5.63
N MET A 67 -14.61 -6.67 -6.43
CA MET A 67 -14.20 -7.95 -7.01
C MET A 67 -13.83 -8.96 -5.93
N GLY A 68 -13.02 -8.56 -4.94
CA GLY A 68 -12.64 -9.45 -3.83
C GLY A 68 -13.83 -9.89 -2.98
N ALA A 69 -14.74 -8.97 -2.64
CA ALA A 69 -15.92 -9.25 -1.83
C ALA A 69 -16.94 -10.16 -2.53
N VAL A 70 -17.13 -10.00 -3.85
CA VAL A 70 -18.11 -10.80 -4.61
C VAL A 70 -17.55 -12.17 -5.01
N THR A 71 -16.27 -12.23 -5.40
CA THR A 71 -15.69 -13.47 -5.93
C THR A 71 -15.01 -14.34 -4.87
N GLY A 72 -14.61 -13.75 -3.74
CA GLY A 72 -13.79 -14.42 -2.72
C GLY A 72 -12.40 -14.81 -3.22
N LYS A 73 -11.95 -14.28 -4.36
CA LYS A 73 -10.69 -14.65 -5.03
C LYS A 73 -9.72 -13.47 -5.09
N GLY A 74 -8.42 -13.79 -5.12
CA GLY A 74 -7.38 -12.80 -5.33
C GLY A 74 -7.28 -12.36 -6.80
N LEU A 75 -6.58 -11.24 -7.03
CA LEU A 75 -6.36 -10.71 -8.39
C LEU A 75 -5.69 -11.74 -9.31
N ALA A 76 -4.69 -12.47 -8.81
CA ALA A 76 -3.98 -13.49 -9.57
C ALA A 76 -4.90 -14.62 -10.07
N ASP A 77 -5.80 -15.08 -9.20
CA ASP A 77 -6.76 -16.14 -9.52
C ASP A 77 -7.78 -15.65 -10.56
N LEU A 78 -8.28 -14.43 -10.40
CA LEU A 78 -9.21 -13.82 -11.36
C LEU A 78 -8.57 -13.64 -12.75
N ILE A 79 -7.31 -13.22 -12.82
CA ILE A 79 -6.57 -13.12 -14.08
C ILE A 79 -6.40 -14.51 -14.69
N ARG A 80 -6.03 -15.50 -13.87
CA ARG A 80 -5.81 -16.88 -14.33
C ARG A 80 -7.08 -17.53 -14.90
N GLU A 81 -8.21 -17.32 -14.25
CA GLU A 81 -9.50 -17.85 -14.69
C GLU A 81 -9.98 -17.22 -15.99
N ARG A 82 -9.73 -15.93 -16.20
CA ARG A 82 -10.21 -15.19 -17.38
C ARG A 82 -9.26 -15.25 -18.58
N PHE A 83 -7.95 -15.20 -18.34
CA PHE A 83 -6.93 -14.99 -19.36
C PHE A 83 -5.93 -16.15 -19.48
N GLY A 84 -6.05 -17.16 -18.62
CA GLY A 84 -5.17 -18.33 -18.61
C GLY A 84 -3.79 -18.07 -18.00
N VAL A 85 -3.03 -19.15 -17.83
CA VAL A 85 -1.78 -19.17 -17.03
C VAL A 85 -0.67 -18.30 -17.61
N ARG A 86 -0.57 -18.18 -18.94
CA ARG A 86 0.51 -17.40 -19.59
C ARG A 86 0.42 -15.92 -19.23
N ILE A 87 -0.77 -15.34 -19.31
CA ILE A 87 -0.99 -13.92 -18.99
C ILE A 87 -0.80 -13.68 -17.49
N THR A 88 -1.32 -14.59 -16.65
CA THR A 88 -1.09 -14.51 -15.20
C THR A 88 0.39 -14.53 -14.86
N PHE A 89 1.20 -15.36 -15.52
CA PHE A 89 2.64 -15.42 -15.25
C PHE A 89 3.30 -14.05 -15.45
N TYR A 90 3.08 -13.40 -16.60
CA TYR A 90 3.64 -12.07 -16.85
C TYR A 90 3.10 -11.01 -15.88
N ALA A 91 1.81 -11.05 -15.56
CA ALA A 91 1.21 -10.15 -14.57
C ALA A 91 1.83 -10.35 -13.18
N MET A 92 2.10 -11.59 -12.77
CA MET A 92 2.73 -11.91 -11.49
C MET A 92 4.20 -11.54 -11.45
N VAL A 93 4.93 -11.65 -12.57
CA VAL A 93 6.30 -11.14 -12.67
C VAL A 93 6.31 -9.63 -12.49
N GLY A 94 5.40 -8.90 -13.14
CA GLY A 94 5.25 -7.45 -12.94
C GLY A 94 4.93 -7.09 -11.49
N LEU A 95 4.01 -7.84 -10.86
CA LEU A 95 3.67 -7.68 -9.45
C LEU A 95 4.88 -7.95 -8.54
N LEU A 96 5.68 -8.98 -8.82
CA LEU A 96 6.88 -9.31 -8.04
C LEU A 96 7.94 -8.21 -8.16
N LEU A 97 8.18 -7.69 -9.36
CA LEU A 97 9.12 -6.59 -9.58
C LEU A 97 8.67 -5.30 -8.90
N GLY A 98 7.37 -4.99 -8.96
CA GLY A 98 6.79 -3.83 -8.26
C GLY A 98 6.94 -3.96 -6.74
N ASN A 99 6.61 -5.12 -6.18
CA ASN A 99 6.78 -5.35 -4.74
C ASN A 99 8.25 -5.32 -4.30
N LEU A 100 9.17 -5.82 -5.13
CA LEU A 100 10.60 -5.70 -4.86
C LEU A 100 11.03 -4.23 -4.79
N GLY A 101 10.55 -3.39 -5.72
CA GLY A 101 10.77 -1.95 -5.70
C GLY A 101 10.24 -1.29 -4.43
N ASN A 102 9.03 -1.63 -4.01
CA ASN A 102 8.43 -1.13 -2.77
C ASN A 102 9.27 -1.53 -1.54
N ILE A 103 9.68 -2.80 -1.44
CA ILE A 103 10.55 -3.28 -0.35
C ILE A 103 11.86 -2.48 -0.32
N MET A 104 12.52 -2.32 -1.47
CA MET A 104 13.75 -1.53 -1.54
C MET A 104 13.55 -0.09 -1.06
N SER A 105 12.43 0.52 -1.43
CA SER A 105 12.06 1.88 -1.01
C SER A 105 11.82 1.99 0.49
N GLU A 106 11.07 1.04 1.07
CA GLU A 106 10.79 0.97 2.50
C GLU A 106 12.07 0.82 3.34
N PHE A 107 12.96 -0.09 2.95
CA PHE A 107 14.25 -0.26 3.63
C PHE A 107 15.14 0.98 3.47
N ALA A 108 15.11 1.65 2.32
CA ALA A 108 15.80 2.93 2.16
C ALA A 108 15.23 4.02 3.10
N GLY A 109 13.91 4.07 3.28
CA GLY A 109 13.24 4.94 4.25
C GLY A 109 13.65 4.66 5.69
N VAL A 110 13.73 3.38 6.08
CA VAL A 110 14.22 2.97 7.41
C VAL A 110 15.68 3.39 7.61
N ALA A 111 16.55 3.18 6.62
CA ALA A 111 17.95 3.63 6.72
C ALA A 111 18.05 5.14 6.89
N ALA A 112 17.37 5.91 6.01
CA ALA A 112 17.43 7.37 6.04
C ALA A 112 16.88 7.96 7.34
N SER A 113 15.74 7.43 7.83
CA SER A 113 15.16 7.89 9.10
C SER A 113 16.04 7.56 10.30
N MET A 114 16.65 6.37 10.34
CA MET A 114 17.54 5.96 11.44
C MET A 114 18.88 6.71 11.42
N GLU A 115 19.41 7.03 10.25
CA GLU A 115 20.61 7.86 10.11
C GLU A 115 20.39 9.27 10.68
N LEU A 116 19.18 9.83 10.59
CA LEU A 116 18.84 11.11 11.25
C LEU A 116 18.97 11.04 12.78
N PHE A 117 18.74 9.87 13.38
CA PHE A 117 18.94 9.63 14.82
C PHE A 117 20.37 9.21 15.17
N GLY A 118 21.28 9.19 14.19
CA GLY A 118 22.68 8.77 14.37
C GLY A 118 22.89 7.26 14.43
N VAL A 119 21.87 6.46 14.08
CA VAL A 119 21.99 4.99 14.04
C VAL A 119 22.47 4.56 12.65
N SER A 120 23.50 3.72 12.62
CA SER A 120 24.07 3.24 11.36
C SER A 120 23.10 2.32 10.59
N LYS A 121 23.00 2.52 9.27
CA LYS A 121 22.26 1.64 8.36
C LYS A 121 22.64 0.16 8.43
N TYR A 122 23.91 -0.13 8.76
CA TYR A 122 24.39 -1.51 8.91
C TYR A 122 23.78 -2.21 10.14
N LEU A 123 23.28 -1.44 11.11
CA LEU A 123 22.58 -1.97 12.27
C LEU A 123 21.06 -1.91 12.08
N SER A 124 20.52 -0.80 11.57
CA SER A 124 19.08 -0.62 11.44
C SER A 124 18.44 -1.56 10.42
N LEU A 125 19.08 -1.83 9.28
CA LEU A 125 18.51 -2.67 8.23
C LEU A 125 18.38 -4.15 8.65
N PRO A 126 19.40 -4.81 9.21
CA PRO A 126 19.24 -6.17 9.71
C PRO A 126 18.22 -6.27 10.84
N LEU A 127 18.18 -5.30 11.76
CA LEU A 127 17.20 -5.29 12.85
C LEU A 127 15.77 -5.16 12.32
N ALA A 128 15.52 -4.26 11.36
CA ALA A 128 14.22 -4.11 10.72
C ALA A 128 13.82 -5.38 9.96
N ALA A 129 14.76 -5.99 9.23
CA ALA A 129 14.51 -7.24 8.52
C ALA A 129 14.16 -8.40 9.48
N LEU A 130 14.89 -8.54 10.58
CA LEU A 130 14.61 -9.55 11.61
C LEU A 130 13.26 -9.31 12.30
N PHE A 131 12.92 -8.05 12.57
CA PHE A 131 11.63 -7.69 13.16
C PHE A 131 10.47 -8.02 12.23
N ILE A 132 10.58 -7.67 10.94
CA ILE A 132 9.56 -7.99 9.93
C ILE A 132 9.44 -9.51 9.74
N TRP A 133 10.57 -10.23 9.75
CA TRP A 133 10.56 -11.70 9.65
C TRP A 133 9.84 -12.39 10.82
N TRP A 134 9.80 -11.75 11.98
CA TRP A 134 9.17 -12.29 13.18
C TRP A 134 7.65 -12.08 13.23
N LEU A 135 7.13 -11.07 12.52
CA LEU A 135 5.69 -10.75 12.40
C LEU A 135 4.95 -11.77 11.53
#